data_AF-A0A095AM67-F1
#
_entry.id   AF-A0A095AM67-F1
#
_cell.length_a   1.000
_cell.length_b   1.000
_cell.length_c   1.000
_cell.angle_alpha   90.00
_cell.angle_beta   90.00
_cell.angle_gamma   90.00
#
_symmetry.space_group_name_H-M   'P 1'
#
loop_
_entity.id
_entity.type
_entity.pdbx_description
1 polymer ?
#
loop_
_entity_poly.entity_id
_entity_poly.type
_entity_poly.pdbx_seq_one_letter_code
_entity_poly.pdbx_strand_id
1 'polypeptide(L)'
;MSYKKGIVRNLFDRARKICSKECLEEELTTITKCLRENAYPDKFIHKYANTNPPIKHDTVEKKTCFLSLRFKGDEVAGIINHGINSALKVTYPAAKLTTLWKTYCSLKQTKIDKSSPLSCSNCIYQFTCTCRSTYIGRTERRVQVRISEHIPKNLTLRGTKAFNSAIARHLLDTGHTVDIMRAFKIINRQRTTITLRFAEAIAIRKLKPDLCIQKETVINLSLPW
;
A
#
# COMPACT_ATOMS: atom_id res chain seq x y z
N MET A 1 7.25 45.34 6.34
CA MET A 1 8.60 45.66 6.87
C MET A 1 9.54 44.45 6.93
N SER A 2 9.10 43.29 7.44
CA SER A 2 9.96 42.09 7.58
C SER A 2 10.54 41.58 6.24
N TYR A 3 9.72 41.56 5.18
CA TYR A 3 10.13 41.08 3.86
C TYR A 3 11.26 41.90 3.21
N LYS A 4 11.11 43.24 3.16
CA LYS A 4 12.13 44.18 2.63
C LYS A 4 13.48 44.04 3.34
N LYS A 5 13.45 43.84 4.66
CA LYS A 5 14.64 43.57 5.49
C LYS A 5 15.27 42.22 5.15
N GLY A 6 14.45 41.20 4.93
CA GLY A 6 14.90 39.86 4.53
C GLY A 6 15.63 39.86 3.19
N ILE A 7 15.13 40.60 2.20
CA ILE A 7 15.77 40.73 0.89
C ILE A 7 17.20 41.27 1.03
N VAL A 8 17.37 42.42 1.69
CA VAL A 8 18.68 43.05 1.85
C VAL A 8 19.66 42.08 2.51
N ARG A 9 19.27 41.49 3.64
CA ARG A 9 20.12 40.53 4.36
C ARG A 9 20.53 39.34 3.51
N ASN A 10 19.56 38.70 2.85
CA ASN A 10 19.81 37.51 2.06
C ASN A 10 20.77 37.77 0.88
N LEU A 11 20.68 38.93 0.23
CA LEU A 11 21.59 39.28 -0.86
C LEU A 11 23.04 39.42 -0.37
N PHE A 12 23.25 40.20 0.69
CA PHE A 12 24.57 40.40 1.29
C PHE A 12 25.15 39.10 1.88
N ASP A 13 24.34 38.31 2.58
CA ASP A 13 24.78 37.03 3.17
C ASP A 13 25.11 36.01 2.08
N ARG A 14 24.34 35.97 0.99
CA ARG A 14 24.60 35.09 -0.16
C ARG A 14 25.89 35.46 -0.87
N ALA A 15 26.15 36.75 -1.11
CA ALA A 15 27.39 37.22 -1.72
C ALA A 15 28.61 36.77 -0.90
N ARG A 16 28.58 36.97 0.43
CA ARG A 16 29.66 36.53 1.33
C ARG A 16 29.86 35.02 1.38
N LYS A 17 28.79 34.23 1.17
CA LYS A 17 28.84 32.77 1.26
C LYS A 17 29.30 32.10 -0.04
N ILE A 18 28.96 32.67 -1.19
CA ILE A 18 29.15 32.01 -2.50
C ILE A 18 30.32 32.62 -3.29
N CYS A 19 30.55 33.93 -3.20
CA CYS A 19 31.55 34.58 -4.04
C CYS A 19 32.98 34.32 -3.55
N SER A 20 33.90 34.20 -4.50
CA SER A 20 35.35 34.20 -4.26
C SER A 20 35.80 35.56 -3.71
N LYS A 21 36.91 35.56 -2.93
CA LYS A 21 37.42 36.78 -2.28
C LYS A 21 37.70 37.93 -3.25
N GLU A 22 38.13 37.62 -4.47
CA GLU A 22 38.49 38.58 -5.50
C GLU A 22 37.28 39.29 -6.12
N CYS A 23 36.15 38.58 -6.28
CA CYS A 23 34.92 39.13 -6.88
C CYS A 23 33.92 39.65 -5.83
N LEU A 24 34.24 39.57 -4.53
CA LEU A 24 33.29 39.88 -3.47
C LEU A 24 32.91 41.37 -3.46
N GLU A 25 33.90 42.26 -3.59
CA GLU A 25 33.67 43.71 -3.57
C GLU A 25 32.85 44.18 -4.78
N GLU A 26 33.08 43.59 -5.95
CA GLU A 26 32.30 43.85 -7.17
C GLU A 26 30.83 43.40 -7.03
N GLU A 27 30.59 42.25 -6.39
CA GLU A 27 29.23 41.78 -6.13
C GLU A 27 28.51 42.67 -5.09
N LEU A 28 29.21 43.09 -4.03
CA LEU A 28 28.64 43.97 -2.99
C LEU A 28 28.24 45.34 -3.56
N THR A 29 29.06 45.89 -4.45
CA THR A 29 28.75 47.15 -5.15
C THR A 29 27.56 46.99 -6.09
N THR A 30 27.50 45.87 -6.83
CA THR A 30 26.37 45.52 -7.72
C THR A 30 25.05 45.39 -6.94
N ILE A 31 25.07 44.67 -5.81
CA ILE A 31 23.90 44.52 -4.92
C ILE A 31 23.44 45.87 -4.38
N THR A 32 24.38 46.73 -3.94
CA THR A 32 24.06 48.05 -3.40
C THR A 32 23.41 48.94 -4.47
N LYS A 33 23.94 48.91 -5.70
CA LYS A 33 23.38 49.63 -6.84
C LYS A 33 21.95 49.15 -7.15
N CYS A 34 21.74 47.84 -7.25
CA CYS A 34 20.43 47.27 -7.52
C CYS A 34 19.40 47.63 -6.44
N LEU A 35 19.77 47.61 -5.16
CA LEU A 35 18.87 48.00 -4.08
C LEU A 35 18.53 49.51 -4.13
N ARG A 36 19.49 50.36 -4.48
CA ARG A 36 19.25 51.80 -4.65
C ARG A 36 18.30 52.08 -5.83
N GLU A 37 18.48 51.40 -6.95
CA GLU A 37 17.58 51.46 -8.12
C GLU A 37 16.14 51.03 -7.75
N ASN A 38 15.99 50.10 -6.81
CA ASN A 38 14.69 49.68 -6.27
C ASN A 38 14.17 50.59 -5.13
N ALA A 39 14.68 51.81 -5.01
CA ALA A 39 14.27 52.83 -4.03
C ALA A 39 14.40 52.39 -2.56
N TYR A 40 15.39 51.55 -2.24
CA TYR A 40 15.75 51.28 -0.84
C TYR A 40 16.64 52.42 -0.29
N PRO A 41 16.32 53.02 0.87
CA PRO A 41 17.16 54.08 1.46
C PRO A 41 18.56 53.58 1.84
N ASP A 42 19.62 54.35 1.59
CA ASP A 42 21.00 53.93 1.90
C ASP A 42 21.20 53.58 3.38
N LYS A 43 20.61 54.37 4.29
CA LYS A 43 20.61 54.07 5.74
C LYS A 43 20.01 52.70 6.06
N PHE A 44 19.01 52.26 5.30
CA PHE A 44 18.39 50.96 5.45
C PHE A 44 19.29 49.85 4.92
N ILE A 45 19.94 50.06 3.77
CA ILE A 45 20.88 49.10 3.17
C ILE A 45 22.05 48.86 4.11
N HIS A 46 22.77 49.91 4.52
CA HIS A 46 23.93 49.80 5.41
C HIS A 46 23.60 49.15 6.76
N LYS A 47 22.41 49.44 7.32
CA LYS A 47 21.95 48.83 8.57
C LYS A 47 21.81 47.31 8.49
N TYR A 48 21.44 46.78 7.32
CA TYR A 48 21.17 45.35 7.13
C TYR A 48 22.22 44.63 6.29
N ALA A 49 23.21 45.34 5.76
CA ALA A 49 24.34 44.76 5.03
C ALA A 49 25.28 43.96 5.95
N ASN A 50 25.47 44.37 7.21
CA ASN A 50 26.48 43.81 8.11
C ASN A 50 25.95 42.89 9.22
N THR A 51 24.76 42.31 9.06
CA THR A 51 24.30 41.30 10.01
C THR A 51 24.95 39.97 9.71
N ASN A 52 26.10 39.68 10.30
CA ASN A 52 26.59 38.31 10.40
C ASN A 52 25.80 37.61 11.52
N PRO A 53 24.81 36.76 11.23
CA PRO A 53 24.27 35.90 12.27
C PRO A 53 25.40 34.97 12.74
N PRO A 54 25.64 34.84 14.06
CA PRO A 54 26.59 33.85 14.55
C PRO A 54 26.14 32.48 14.05
N ILE A 55 27.05 31.76 13.37
CA ILE A 55 26.81 30.38 12.96
C ILE A 55 26.70 29.57 14.25
N LYS A 56 25.48 29.16 14.60
CA LYS A 56 25.26 28.27 15.72
C LYS A 56 25.66 26.87 15.25
N HIS A 57 26.83 26.41 15.68
CA HIS A 57 27.23 25.03 15.51
C HIS A 57 26.49 24.18 16.55
N ASP A 58 25.80 23.13 16.11
CA ASP A 58 25.24 22.15 17.02
C ASP A 58 26.41 21.42 17.71
N THR A 59 26.45 21.46 19.05
CA THR A 59 27.55 20.88 19.84
C THR A 59 27.50 19.34 19.86
N VAL A 60 26.33 18.74 19.56
CA VAL A 60 26.09 17.30 19.65
C VAL A 60 25.29 16.83 18.44
N GLU A 61 25.63 15.66 17.92
CA GLU A 61 24.88 14.99 16.86
C GLU A 61 23.44 14.67 17.32
N LYS A 62 22.45 15.07 16.53
CA LYS A 62 21.05 14.90 16.90
C LYS A 62 20.56 13.50 16.53
N LYS A 63 20.04 12.76 17.52
CA LYS A 63 19.38 11.46 17.27
C LYS A 63 18.02 11.68 16.62
N THR A 64 17.75 10.97 15.54
CA THR A 64 16.46 11.09 14.81
C THR A 64 15.41 10.19 15.45
N CYS A 65 14.29 10.79 15.86
CA CYS A 65 13.11 10.11 16.38
C CYS A 65 11.95 10.26 15.41
N PHE A 66 11.07 9.26 15.35
CA PHE A 66 9.92 9.27 14.43
C PHE A 66 8.62 9.30 15.21
N LEU A 67 7.70 10.18 14.80
CA LEU A 67 6.34 10.26 15.33
C LEU A 67 5.34 10.10 14.19
N SER A 68 4.48 9.10 14.26
CA SER A 68 3.47 8.88 13.23
C SER A 68 2.16 9.57 13.61
N LEU A 69 1.68 10.46 12.75
CA LEU A 69 0.44 11.22 12.95
C LEU A 69 -0.48 11.13 11.74
N ARG A 70 -1.77 11.31 11.97
CA ARG A 70 -2.77 11.38 10.90
C ARG A 70 -2.66 12.72 10.18
N PHE A 71 -2.55 12.68 8.85
CA PHE A 71 -2.61 13.89 8.04
C PHE A 71 -4.04 14.42 7.97
N LYS A 72 -4.23 15.68 8.34
CA LYS A 72 -5.52 16.39 8.32
C LYS A 72 -5.51 17.66 7.44
N GLY A 73 -4.46 17.85 6.65
CA GLY A 73 -4.24 19.06 5.84
C GLY A 73 -2.94 19.77 6.23
N ASP A 74 -2.43 20.59 5.31
CA ASP A 74 -1.10 21.22 5.44
C ASP A 74 -1.04 22.23 6.59
N GLU A 75 -2.10 23.02 6.80
CA GLU A 75 -2.15 24.00 7.89
C GLU A 75 -2.06 23.32 9.26
N VAL A 76 -2.89 22.30 9.48
CA VAL A 76 -2.92 21.54 10.74
C VAL A 76 -1.59 20.81 10.95
N ALA A 77 -1.03 20.21 9.89
CA ALA A 77 0.27 19.57 9.95
C ALA A 77 1.39 20.56 10.30
N GLY A 78 1.34 21.77 9.72
CA GLY A 78 2.27 22.86 10.00
C GLY A 78 2.22 23.32 11.45
N ILE A 79 1.02 23.54 12.00
CA ILE A 79 0.83 23.96 13.40
C ILE A 79 1.39 22.90 14.36
N ILE A 80 1.04 21.63 14.13
CA ILE A 80 1.50 20.52 14.97
C ILE A 80 3.03 20.41 14.90
N ASN A 81 3.61 20.45 13.70
CA ASN A 81 5.06 20.37 13.53
C ASN A 81 5.79 21.54 14.17
N HIS A 82 5.25 22.75 14.04
CA HIS A 82 5.83 23.93 14.66
C HIS A 82 5.81 23.82 16.19
N GLY A 83 4.66 23.45 16.77
CA GLY A 83 4.49 23.30 18.22
C GLY A 83 5.43 22.25 18.80
N ILE A 84 5.43 21.04 18.22
CA ILE A 84 6.26 19.93 18.71
C ILE A 84 7.75 20.26 18.56
N ASN A 85 8.19 20.76 17.41
CA ASN A 85 9.60 21.09 17.21
C ASN A 85 10.06 22.26 18.10
N SER A 86 9.18 23.21 18.42
CA SER A 86 9.52 24.31 19.34
C SER A 86 9.70 23.79 20.77
N ALA A 87 8.81 22.92 21.24
CA ALA A 87 8.93 22.29 22.55
C ALA A 87 10.16 21.38 22.66
N LEU A 88 10.49 20.64 21.60
CA LEU A 88 11.66 19.75 21.56
C LEU A 88 12.98 20.50 21.60
N LYS A 89 13.09 21.66 20.92
CA LYS A 89 14.29 22.49 20.99
C LYS A 89 14.64 22.93 22.41
N VAL A 90 13.62 23.12 23.26
CA VAL A 90 13.80 23.52 24.66
C VAL A 90 14.06 22.30 25.55
N THR A 91 13.29 21.22 25.37
CA THR A 91 13.28 20.10 26.32
C THR A 91 14.35 19.05 25.99
N TYR A 92 14.59 18.78 24.70
CA TYR A 92 15.50 17.74 24.22
C TYR A 92 16.30 18.22 22.99
N PRO A 93 17.29 19.11 23.17
CA PRO A 93 18.05 19.71 22.07
C PRO A 93 18.85 18.69 21.23
N ALA A 94 19.20 17.55 21.82
CA ALA A 94 19.91 16.45 21.17
C ALA A 94 19.01 15.53 20.33
N ALA A 95 17.69 15.77 20.28
CA ALA A 95 16.74 14.97 19.50
C ALA A 95 16.23 15.76 18.28
N LYS A 96 16.14 15.08 17.13
CA LYS A 96 15.48 15.58 15.92
C LYS A 96 14.23 14.74 15.66
N LEU A 97 13.05 15.34 15.80
CA LEU A 97 11.81 14.64 15.51
C LEU A 97 11.41 14.79 14.04
N THR A 98 11.12 13.67 13.39
CA THR A 98 10.54 13.61 12.05
C THR A 98 9.12 13.06 12.15
N THR A 99 8.13 13.87 11.77
CA THR A 99 6.73 13.45 11.75
C THR A 99 6.40 12.70 10.47
N LEU A 100 5.90 11.48 10.60
CA LEU A 100 5.41 10.65 9.51
C LEU A 100 3.90 10.83 9.37
N TRP A 101 3.49 11.54 8.34
CA TRP A 101 2.10 11.84 8.05
C TRP A 101 1.43 10.67 7.31
N LYS A 102 0.43 10.06 7.94
CA LYS A 102 -0.38 9.01 7.34
C LYS A 102 -1.70 9.58 6.85
N THR A 103 -1.95 9.48 5.56
CA THR A 103 -3.28 9.63 4.98
C THR A 103 -4.02 8.29 5.06
N TYR A 104 -5.33 8.33 5.34
CA TYR A 104 -6.15 7.17 5.01
C TYR A 104 -6.30 7.15 3.50
N CYS A 105 -5.95 6.05 2.86
CA CYS A 105 -6.41 5.80 1.52
C CYS A 105 -7.93 5.60 1.61
N SER A 106 -8.70 6.67 1.34
CA SER A 106 -10.17 6.64 1.30
C SER A 106 -10.71 5.85 0.10
N LEU A 107 -9.85 5.16 -0.65
CA LEU A 107 -10.25 4.05 -1.48
C LEU A 107 -10.69 2.89 -0.57
N LYS A 108 -11.83 3.04 0.09
CA LYS A 108 -12.76 1.90 0.13
C LYS A 108 -12.84 1.49 -1.33
N GLN A 109 -12.44 0.26 -1.67
CA GLN A 109 -12.70 -0.30 -3.00
C GLN A 109 -14.23 -0.32 -3.19
N THR A 110 -14.80 0.83 -3.51
CA THR A 110 -16.21 1.02 -3.76
C THR A 110 -16.42 0.45 -5.13
N LYS A 111 -17.05 -0.73 -5.14
CA LYS A 111 -17.42 -1.50 -6.32
C LYS A 111 -16.20 -2.04 -7.04
N ILE A 112 -15.69 -3.16 -6.50
CA ILE A 112 -15.24 -4.25 -7.38
C ILE A 112 -16.36 -4.40 -8.40
N ASP A 113 -16.03 -4.35 -9.70
CA ASP A 113 -16.93 -4.67 -10.80
C ASP A 113 -17.83 -5.85 -10.40
N LYS A 114 -19.06 -5.92 -10.93
CA LYS A 114 -19.87 -7.14 -10.86
C LYS A 114 -19.08 -8.26 -11.56
N SER A 115 -18.11 -8.78 -10.84
CA SER A 115 -17.22 -9.80 -11.30
C SER A 115 -18.11 -11.03 -11.41
N SER A 116 -17.97 -11.75 -12.51
CA SER A 116 -18.76 -12.97 -12.73
C SER A 116 -18.74 -13.81 -11.46
N PRO A 117 -19.80 -14.59 -11.16
CA PRO A 117 -19.84 -15.42 -9.96
C PRO A 117 -18.54 -16.22 -9.76
N LEU A 118 -17.88 -16.61 -10.85
CA LEU A 118 -16.62 -17.36 -10.91
C LEU A 118 -15.33 -16.56 -10.64
N SER A 119 -15.40 -15.27 -10.36
CA SER A 119 -14.24 -14.42 -10.03
C SER A 119 -13.95 -14.33 -8.52
N CYS A 120 -14.72 -15.03 -7.70
CA CYS A 120 -14.54 -15.05 -6.25
C CYS A 120 -13.24 -15.78 -5.83
N SER A 121 -12.65 -15.35 -4.72
CA SER A 121 -11.57 -16.04 -3.98
C SER A 121 -12.08 -16.54 -2.62
N ASN A 122 -11.29 -17.40 -1.96
CA ASN A 122 -11.60 -18.00 -0.65
C ASN A 122 -13.01 -18.60 -0.57
N CYS A 123 -13.31 -19.54 -1.47
CA CYS A 123 -14.66 -20.07 -1.58
C CYS A 123 -14.68 -21.57 -1.85
N ILE A 124 -15.83 -22.14 -1.56
CA ILE A 124 -16.18 -23.54 -1.77
C ILE A 124 -17.09 -23.58 -2.98
N TYR A 125 -16.72 -24.36 -3.98
CA TYR A 125 -17.50 -24.57 -5.18
C TYR A 125 -17.95 -26.01 -5.29
N GLN A 126 -19.08 -26.19 -5.96
CA GLN A 126 -19.61 -27.47 -6.38
C GLN A 126 -19.50 -27.55 -7.90
N PHE A 127 -18.99 -28.69 -8.38
CA PHE A 127 -19.10 -29.10 -9.76
C PHE A 127 -20.19 -30.16 -9.87
N THR A 128 -21.04 -30.04 -10.88
CA THR A 128 -22.08 -31.02 -11.20
C THR A 128 -21.95 -31.40 -12.67
N CYS A 129 -21.73 -32.69 -12.93
CA CYS A 129 -21.67 -33.22 -14.29
C CYS A 129 -23.08 -33.43 -14.88
N THR A 130 -23.16 -33.62 -16.20
CA THR A 130 -24.38 -34.03 -16.92
C THR A 130 -24.95 -35.36 -16.40
N CYS A 131 -24.10 -36.28 -15.96
CA CYS A 131 -24.50 -37.54 -15.31
C CYS A 131 -24.87 -37.39 -13.82
N ARG A 132 -25.03 -36.16 -13.32
CA ARG A 132 -25.36 -35.81 -11.93
C ARG A 132 -24.28 -36.12 -10.89
N SER A 133 -23.13 -36.68 -11.29
CA SER A 133 -21.99 -36.83 -10.37
C SER A 133 -21.52 -35.46 -9.88
N THR A 134 -21.34 -35.34 -8.57
CA THR A 134 -20.95 -34.07 -7.94
C THR A 134 -19.53 -34.13 -7.36
N TYR A 135 -18.88 -32.96 -7.35
CA TYR A 135 -17.59 -32.74 -6.70
C TYR A 135 -17.65 -31.45 -5.89
N ILE A 136 -17.06 -31.45 -4.70
CA ILE A 136 -16.90 -30.25 -3.87
C ILE A 136 -15.41 -29.99 -3.68
N GLY A 137 -15.00 -28.75 -3.90
CA GLY A 137 -13.63 -28.32 -3.65
C GLY A 137 -13.56 -26.90 -3.12
N ARG A 138 -12.48 -26.61 -2.41
CA ARG A 138 -12.12 -25.25 -2.01
C ARG A 138 -11.08 -24.61 -2.93
N THR A 139 -11.08 -23.28 -2.95
CA THR A 139 -9.99 -22.49 -3.54
C THR A 139 -9.71 -21.25 -2.72
N GLU A 140 -8.44 -21.01 -2.44
CA GLU A 140 -7.95 -19.75 -1.86
C GLU A 140 -7.77 -18.70 -2.97
N ARG A 141 -7.38 -19.13 -4.17
CA ARG A 141 -7.27 -18.31 -5.39
C ARG A 141 -8.63 -18.14 -6.08
N ARG A 142 -8.67 -17.34 -7.16
CA ARG A 142 -9.88 -17.14 -7.98
C ARG A 142 -10.41 -18.47 -8.53
N VAL A 143 -11.74 -18.70 -8.44
CA VAL A 143 -12.37 -19.95 -8.93
C VAL A 143 -12.07 -20.22 -10.40
N GLN A 144 -12.09 -19.19 -11.25
CA GLN A 144 -11.75 -19.32 -12.67
C GLN A 144 -10.39 -20.00 -12.92
N VAL A 145 -9.38 -19.66 -12.11
CA VAL A 145 -8.05 -20.29 -12.21
C VAL A 145 -8.15 -21.76 -11.85
N ARG A 146 -8.87 -22.08 -10.77
CA ARG A 146 -9.09 -23.47 -10.35
C ARG A 146 -9.87 -24.30 -11.37
N ILE A 147 -10.86 -23.70 -12.04
CA ILE A 147 -11.60 -24.35 -13.13
C ILE A 147 -10.67 -24.66 -14.30
N SER A 148 -9.82 -23.71 -14.69
CA SER A 148 -8.86 -23.93 -15.79
C SER A 148 -7.82 -25.04 -15.49
N GLU A 149 -7.53 -25.29 -14.22
CA GLU A 149 -6.70 -26.43 -13.78
C GLU A 149 -7.45 -27.76 -13.91
N HIS A 150 -8.77 -27.77 -13.70
CA HIS A 150 -9.60 -28.96 -13.85
C HIS A 150 -9.92 -29.28 -15.31
N ILE A 151 -10.12 -28.26 -16.14
CA ILE A 151 -10.56 -28.38 -17.54
C ILE A 151 -9.58 -27.58 -18.41
N PRO A 152 -8.44 -28.16 -18.81
CA PRO A 152 -7.55 -27.50 -19.76
C PRO A 152 -8.22 -27.42 -21.14
N LYS A 153 -7.93 -26.34 -21.89
CA LYS A 153 -8.51 -26.09 -23.23
C LYS A 153 -8.24 -27.21 -24.24
N ASN A 154 -7.18 -27.99 -24.04
CA ASN A 154 -6.85 -29.18 -24.81
C ASN A 154 -7.06 -30.42 -23.93
N LEU A 155 -8.31 -30.86 -23.81
CA LEU A 155 -8.65 -32.17 -23.22
C LEU A 155 -8.20 -33.34 -24.11
N THR A 156 -7.83 -33.05 -25.35
CA THR A 156 -7.14 -33.94 -26.27
C THR A 156 -5.66 -33.98 -25.91
N LEU A 157 -5.25 -34.99 -25.16
CA LEU A 157 -4.07 -35.80 -25.48
C LEU A 157 -4.10 -37.05 -24.61
N ARG A 158 -4.36 -38.15 -25.30
CA ARG A 158 -4.39 -39.55 -24.87
C ARG A 158 -2.98 -40.04 -24.49
N GLY A 159 -2.27 -39.29 -23.66
CA GLY A 159 -0.88 -39.59 -23.33
C GLY A 159 -0.27 -38.55 -22.41
N THR A 160 0.09 -39.00 -21.20
CA THR A 160 1.27 -38.53 -20.46
C THR A 160 1.31 -37.09 -19.92
N LYS A 161 0.19 -36.55 -19.42
CA LYS A 161 0.24 -35.66 -18.23
C LYS A 161 -0.83 -36.09 -17.23
N ALA A 162 -0.40 -36.57 -16.08
CA ALA A 162 -1.27 -37.04 -15.01
C ALA A 162 -2.31 -35.99 -14.65
N PHE A 163 -3.57 -36.23 -15.05
CA PHE A 163 -4.70 -35.44 -14.59
C PHE A 163 -4.94 -35.78 -13.12
N ASN A 164 -4.32 -35.01 -12.22
CA ASN A 164 -4.39 -35.23 -10.78
C ASN A 164 -5.73 -34.83 -10.16
N SER A 165 -6.68 -34.32 -10.95
CA SER A 165 -7.98 -33.89 -10.44
C SER A 165 -9.08 -34.90 -10.72
N ALA A 166 -9.94 -35.16 -9.72
CA ALA A 166 -11.05 -36.09 -9.84
C ALA A 166 -12.05 -35.70 -10.94
N ILE A 167 -12.26 -34.38 -11.14
CA ILE A 167 -13.11 -33.86 -12.23
C ILE A 167 -12.52 -34.23 -13.59
N ALA A 168 -11.23 -33.95 -13.81
CA ALA A 168 -10.58 -34.23 -15.10
C ALA A 168 -10.63 -35.72 -15.46
N ARG A 169 -10.36 -36.60 -14.47
CA ARG A 169 -10.43 -38.05 -14.65
C ARG A 169 -11.84 -38.50 -15.05
N HIS A 170 -12.85 -38.02 -14.33
CA HIS A 170 -14.25 -38.33 -14.62
C HIS A 170 -14.67 -37.91 -16.03
N LEU A 171 -14.26 -36.72 -16.49
CA LEU A 171 -14.57 -36.23 -17.84
C LEU A 171 -13.90 -37.05 -18.95
N LEU A 172 -12.69 -37.56 -18.71
CA LEU A 172 -11.99 -38.44 -19.64
C LEU A 172 -12.64 -39.81 -19.71
N ASP A 173 -12.98 -40.40 -18.56
CA ASP A 173 -13.56 -41.74 -18.50
C ASP A 173 -14.96 -41.78 -19.12
N THR A 174 -15.74 -40.71 -18.95
CA THR A 174 -17.13 -40.63 -19.46
C THR A 174 -17.25 -39.98 -20.83
N GLY A 175 -16.23 -39.25 -21.28
CA GLY A 175 -16.29 -38.47 -22.52
C GLY A 175 -17.31 -37.33 -22.50
N HIS A 176 -17.83 -36.94 -21.33
CA HIS A 176 -18.85 -35.90 -21.23
C HIS A 176 -18.28 -34.51 -21.52
N THR A 177 -19.01 -33.72 -22.30
CA THR A 177 -18.75 -32.30 -22.48
C THR A 177 -19.50 -31.50 -21.42
N VAL A 178 -18.85 -30.45 -20.90
CA VAL A 178 -19.41 -29.67 -19.79
C VAL A 178 -19.35 -28.18 -20.10
N ASP A 179 -20.49 -27.52 -19.95
CA ASP A 179 -20.57 -26.06 -19.92
C ASP A 179 -20.11 -25.55 -18.53
N ILE A 180 -18.96 -24.88 -18.54
CA ILE A 180 -18.31 -24.34 -17.34
C ILE A 180 -19.26 -23.43 -16.53
N MET A 181 -20.09 -22.62 -17.20
CA MET A 181 -20.94 -21.64 -16.52
C MET A 181 -22.09 -22.29 -15.76
N ARG A 182 -22.55 -23.46 -16.22
CA ARG A 182 -23.66 -24.21 -15.61
C ARG A 182 -23.19 -25.25 -14.62
N ALA A 183 -22.04 -25.87 -14.87
CA ALA A 183 -21.54 -26.96 -14.05
C ALA A 183 -20.92 -26.51 -12.73
N PHE A 184 -20.36 -25.31 -12.67
CA PHE A 184 -19.72 -24.77 -11.47
C PHE A 184 -20.64 -23.79 -10.74
N LYS A 185 -20.89 -24.08 -9.46
CA LYS A 185 -21.68 -23.23 -8.56
C LYS A 185 -20.90 -22.94 -7.28
N ILE A 186 -20.93 -21.69 -6.80
CA ILE A 186 -20.35 -21.35 -5.49
C ILE A 186 -21.35 -21.68 -4.39
N ILE A 187 -20.91 -22.46 -3.40
CA ILE A 187 -21.71 -22.84 -2.23
C ILE A 187 -21.52 -21.82 -1.11
N ASN A 188 -20.28 -21.47 -0.79
CA ASN A 188 -19.96 -20.64 0.37
C ASN A 188 -18.65 -19.87 0.18
N ARG A 189 -18.49 -18.73 0.86
CA ARG A 189 -17.29 -17.89 0.87
C ARG A 189 -16.84 -17.65 2.31
N GLN A 190 -15.54 -17.73 2.55
CA GLN A 190 -14.96 -17.57 3.87
C GLN A 190 -13.90 -16.47 3.88
N ARG A 191 -13.68 -15.84 5.04
CA ARG A 191 -12.67 -14.78 5.19
C ARG A 191 -11.28 -15.33 5.45
N THR A 192 -11.19 -16.49 6.10
CA THR A 192 -9.92 -17.10 6.52
C THR A 192 -9.74 -18.49 5.89
N THR A 193 -8.50 -18.89 5.66
CA THR A 193 -8.16 -20.20 5.09
C THR A 193 -8.52 -21.35 6.03
N ILE A 194 -8.42 -21.12 7.34
CA ILE A 194 -8.79 -22.10 8.38
C ILE A 194 -10.30 -22.40 8.31
N THR A 195 -11.15 -21.36 8.35
CA THR A 195 -12.61 -21.54 8.26
C THR A 195 -13.03 -22.15 6.93
N LEU A 196 -12.30 -21.87 5.85
CA LEU A 196 -12.52 -22.47 4.54
C LEU A 196 -12.32 -24.00 4.55
N ARG A 197 -11.29 -24.51 5.25
CA ARG A 197 -11.04 -25.96 5.39
C ARG A 197 -12.16 -26.65 6.15
N PHE A 198 -12.62 -26.06 7.26
CA PHE A 198 -13.74 -26.60 8.03
C PHE A 198 -15.04 -26.58 7.23
N ALA A 199 -15.33 -25.47 6.56
CA ALA A 199 -16.53 -25.34 5.75
C ALA A 199 -16.53 -26.33 4.56
N GLU A 200 -15.37 -26.64 3.96
CA GLU A 200 -15.23 -27.68 2.94
C GLU A 200 -15.57 -29.06 3.51
N ALA A 201 -14.94 -29.43 4.63
CA ALA A 201 -15.20 -30.71 5.30
C ALA A 201 -16.68 -30.90 5.65
N ILE A 202 -17.31 -29.85 6.21
CA ILE A 202 -18.74 -29.84 6.52
C ILE A 202 -19.58 -30.02 5.24
N ALA A 203 -19.23 -29.33 4.15
CA ALA A 203 -19.94 -29.43 2.88
C ALA A 203 -19.84 -30.84 2.27
N ILE A 204 -18.66 -31.45 2.28
CA ILE A 204 -18.45 -32.82 1.81
C ILE A 204 -19.27 -33.80 2.66
N ARG A 205 -19.23 -33.68 3.99
CA ARG A 205 -19.99 -34.55 4.89
C ARG A 205 -21.50 -34.43 4.70
N LYS A 206 -22.01 -33.21 4.48
CA LYS A 206 -23.44 -32.92 4.33
C LYS A 206 -23.99 -33.35 2.97
N LEU A 207 -23.25 -33.05 1.89
CA LEU A 207 -23.72 -33.24 0.52
C LEU A 207 -23.26 -34.57 -0.11
N LYS A 208 -22.31 -35.28 0.51
CA LYS A 208 -21.80 -36.60 0.11
C LYS A 208 -21.50 -36.71 -1.40
N PRO A 209 -20.62 -35.86 -1.95
CA PRO A 209 -20.31 -35.87 -3.39
C PRO A 209 -19.64 -37.18 -3.84
N ASP A 210 -19.97 -37.61 -5.05
CA ASP A 210 -19.51 -38.88 -5.63
C ASP A 210 -18.02 -38.86 -5.99
N LEU A 211 -17.55 -37.74 -6.54
CA LEU A 211 -16.20 -37.59 -7.09
C LEU A 211 -15.14 -37.23 -6.04
N CYS A 212 -15.54 -36.93 -4.80
CA CYS A 212 -14.60 -36.65 -3.72
C CYS A 212 -14.07 -37.98 -3.15
N ILE A 213 -12.76 -38.19 -3.31
CA ILE A 213 -12.07 -39.40 -2.82
C ILE A 213 -11.95 -39.40 -1.29
N GLN A 214 -11.67 -38.23 -0.70
CA GLN A 214 -11.57 -38.07 0.75
C GLN A 214 -12.92 -37.63 1.33
N LYS A 215 -13.64 -38.59 1.93
CA LYS A 215 -14.96 -38.36 2.56
C LYS A 215 -14.89 -38.27 4.09
N GLU A 216 -13.78 -38.74 4.67
CA GLU A 216 -13.52 -38.71 6.10
C GLU A 216 -12.52 -37.61 6.45
N THR A 217 -12.80 -36.86 7.51
CA THR A 217 -11.89 -35.86 8.04
C THR A 217 -10.77 -36.52 8.82
N VAL A 218 -9.52 -36.23 8.50
CA VAL A 218 -8.34 -36.72 9.27
C VAL A 218 -8.40 -36.30 10.75
N ILE A 219 -9.15 -35.23 11.05
CA ILE A 219 -9.41 -34.76 12.41
C ILE A 219 -10.87 -35.06 12.72
N ASN A 220 -11.11 -35.97 13.68
CA ASN A 220 -12.44 -36.17 14.24
C ASN A 220 -12.83 -34.92 15.03
N LEU A 221 -13.81 -34.18 14.52
CA LEU A 221 -14.44 -33.09 15.25
C LEU A 221 -15.37 -33.69 16.29
N SER A 222 -14.85 -34.01 17.48
CA SER A 222 -15.69 -34.25 18.66
C SER A 222 -16.33 -32.92 19.05
N LEU A 223 -17.55 -32.70 18.58
CA LEU A 223 -18.38 -31.63 19.10
C LEU A 223 -18.72 -32.01 20.55
N PRO A 224 -18.40 -31.17 21.54
CA PRO A 224 -18.94 -31.36 22.87
C PRO A 224 -20.43 -31.07 22.74
N TRP A 225 -21.24 -32.12 22.79
CA TRP A 225 -22.61 -31.98 23.27
C TRP A 225 -22.55 -31.52 24.72
#